data_AF-A0A0N0LJ09-F1
#
_entry.id   AF-A0A0N0LJ09-F1
#
_cell.length_a   1.000
_cell.length_b   1.000
_cell.length_c   1.000
_cell.angle_alpha   90.00
_cell.angle_beta   90.00
_cell.angle_gamma   90.00
#
_symmetry.space_group_name_H-M   'P 1'
#
loop_
_entity.id
_entity.type
_entity.pdbx_description
1 polymer ?
#
loop_
_entity_poly.entity_id
_entity_poly.type
_entity_poly.pdbx_seq_one_letter_code
_entity_poly.pdbx_strand_id
1 'polypeptide(L)'
;MKKLIFTFICATTLVLTSCSEDSHQEKEVQGQNQGVAANRSLNRTQQEIENLLKHFTTKDYHSSVSGLTKEEVQKDMAMKLLPKCKQLLMENGYTEDAINKFGNDYKTIILTALNLKK
;
A
#
# COMPACT_ATOMS: atom_id res chain seq x y z
N MET A 1 -42.26 -3.16 24.99
CA MET A 1 -41.38 -1.99 25.24
C MET A 1 -41.03 -1.37 23.89
N LYS A 2 -41.75 -0.31 23.47
CA LYS A 2 -41.22 1.07 23.28
C LYS A 2 -39.85 1.07 22.56
N LYS A 3 -39.84 1.19 21.23
CA LYS A 3 -39.53 2.42 20.45
C LYS A 3 -38.20 3.06 20.85
N LEU A 4 -37.23 3.11 19.91
CA LEU A 4 -36.58 4.35 19.49
C LEU A 4 -35.70 4.11 18.26
N ILE A 5 -36.24 4.55 17.12
CA ILE A 5 -35.54 4.83 15.87
C ILE A 5 -34.79 6.14 16.13
N PHE A 6 -33.47 6.19 15.95
CA PHE A 6 -32.71 7.44 15.95
C PHE A 6 -32.19 7.68 14.54
N THR A 7 -32.91 8.55 13.84
CA THR A 7 -32.66 9.04 12.49
C THR A 7 -31.59 10.14 12.51
N PHE A 8 -30.79 10.18 11.45
CA PHE A 8 -30.22 11.36 10.77
C PHE A 8 -29.51 12.46 11.58
N ILE A 9 -28.25 12.77 11.22
CA ILE A 9 -27.86 14.13 10.80
C ILE A 9 -26.84 14.02 9.64
N CYS A 10 -27.31 14.34 8.45
CA CYS A 10 -26.49 14.76 7.32
C CYS A 10 -26.13 16.24 7.46
N ALA A 11 -24.91 16.58 7.01
CA ALA A 11 -24.44 17.88 6.56
C ALA A 11 -24.30 19.02 7.59
N THR A 12 -23.06 19.51 7.72
CA THR A 12 -22.83 20.96 7.75
C THR A 12 -21.52 21.28 7.02
N THR A 13 -21.71 22.00 5.92
CA THR A 13 -20.75 22.64 5.04
C THR A 13 -19.97 23.72 5.79
N LEU A 14 -18.63 23.72 5.73
CA LEU A 14 -17.86 24.94 6.00
C LEU A 14 -17.48 25.57 4.67
N VAL A 15 -18.25 26.61 4.33
CA VAL A 15 -18.00 27.54 3.23
C VAL A 15 -16.86 28.46 3.66
N LEU A 16 -15.72 28.41 2.97
CA LEU A 16 -14.76 29.51 2.95
C LEU A 16 -14.89 30.21 1.59
N THR A 17 -15.75 31.23 1.56
CA THR A 17 -15.74 32.27 0.53
C THR A 17 -14.66 33.29 0.89
N SER A 18 -13.64 33.41 0.05
CA SER A 18 -13.03 34.71 -0.23
C SER A 18 -13.24 35.02 -1.71
N CYS A 19 -14.13 35.98 -2.00
CA CYS A 19 -14.08 36.78 -3.23
C CYS A 19 -12.74 37.53 -3.23
N SER A 20 -12.02 37.72 -4.34
CA SER A 20 -12.51 38.27 -5.60
C SER A 20 -11.54 38.00 -6.76
N GLU A 21 -12.10 38.22 -7.95
CA GLU A 21 -11.50 38.39 -9.28
C GLU A 21 -11.39 37.15 -10.17
N ASP A 22 -12.33 37.16 -11.11
CA ASP A 22 -12.46 36.30 -12.27
C ASP A 22 -11.26 36.52 -13.21
N SER A 23 -10.52 35.45 -13.49
CA SER A 23 -9.85 35.28 -14.77
C SER A 23 -9.64 33.79 -15.05
N HIS A 24 -10.51 33.26 -15.91
CA HIS A 24 -10.23 32.15 -16.81
C HIS A 24 -9.60 30.88 -16.21
N GLN A 25 -10.45 30.00 -15.70
CA GLN A 25 -10.62 28.63 -16.19
C GLN A 25 -9.34 27.85 -16.59
N GLU A 26 -8.43 27.62 -15.65
CA GLU A 26 -7.49 26.49 -15.72
C GLU A 26 -7.23 25.96 -14.31
N LYS A 27 -7.96 24.90 -13.89
CA LYS A 27 -7.53 23.93 -12.84
C LYS A 27 -8.62 22.89 -12.51
N GLU A 28 -9.12 22.16 -13.50
CA GLU A 28 -9.96 20.97 -13.23
C GLU A 28 -9.62 19.77 -14.11
N VAL A 29 -8.33 19.40 -14.22
CA VAL A 29 -7.94 18.11 -14.83
C VAL A 29 -6.85 17.35 -14.05
N GLN A 30 -6.33 17.90 -12.94
CA GLN A 30 -5.18 17.30 -12.24
C GLN A 30 -5.53 16.46 -11.00
N GLY A 31 -6.76 16.53 -10.47
CA GLY A 31 -7.16 15.77 -9.27
C GLY A 31 -7.58 14.31 -9.54
N GLN A 32 -8.19 14.01 -10.69
CA GLN A 32 -8.67 12.65 -10.98
C GLN A 32 -7.57 11.70 -11.47
N ASN A 33 -6.53 12.21 -12.13
CA ASN A 33 -5.47 11.36 -12.69
C ASN A 33 -4.50 10.81 -11.61
N GLN A 34 -4.26 11.55 -10.52
CA GLN A 34 -3.41 11.07 -9.42
C GLN A 34 -4.07 9.95 -8.60
N GLY A 35 -5.37 10.06 -8.31
CA GLY A 35 -6.11 9.02 -7.59
C GLY A 35 -6.26 7.71 -8.38
N VAL A 36 -6.42 7.78 -9.71
CA VAL A 36 -6.49 6.59 -10.58
C VAL A 36 -5.12 5.93 -10.75
N ALA A 37 -4.04 6.71 -10.84
CA ALA A 37 -2.68 6.18 -10.90
C ALA A 37 -2.28 5.47 -9.60
N ALA A 38 -2.57 6.07 -8.43
CA ALA A 38 -2.31 5.47 -7.13
C ALA A 38 -3.09 4.15 -6.94
N ASN A 39 -4.39 4.12 -7.26
CA ASN A 39 -5.20 2.91 -7.15
C ASN A 39 -4.80 1.78 -8.13
N ARG A 40 -4.36 2.11 -9.36
CA ARG A 40 -3.78 1.11 -10.28
C ARG A 40 -2.42 0.60 -9.80
N SER A 41 -1.60 1.47 -9.23
CA SER A 41 -0.26 1.10 -8.72
C SER A 41 -0.35 0.14 -7.52
N LEU A 42 -1.27 0.41 -6.58
CA LEU A 42 -1.54 -0.46 -5.43
C LEU A 42 -1.90 -1.89 -5.85
N ASN A 43 -2.81 -2.02 -6.82
CA ASN A 43 -3.24 -3.32 -7.32
C ASN A 43 -2.08 -4.08 -8.00
N ARG A 44 -1.23 -3.35 -8.74
CA ARG A 44 -0.04 -3.93 -9.39
C ARG A 44 0.98 -4.42 -8.36
N THR A 45 1.34 -3.62 -7.37
CA THR A 45 2.35 -4.00 -6.36
C THR A 45 1.87 -5.18 -5.51
N GLN A 46 0.59 -5.19 -5.14
CA GLN A 46 -0.02 -6.35 -4.47
C GLN A 46 0.02 -7.61 -5.33
N GLN A 47 -0.30 -7.51 -6.62
CA GLN A 47 -0.23 -8.66 -7.53
C GLN A 47 1.21 -9.16 -7.73
N GLU A 48 2.19 -8.26 -7.79
CA GLU A 48 3.62 -8.63 -7.86
C GLU A 48 4.08 -9.36 -6.59
N ILE A 49 3.63 -8.94 -5.41
CA ILE A 49 3.87 -9.65 -4.14
C ILE A 49 3.23 -11.05 -4.18
N GLU A 50 1.97 -11.17 -4.61
CA GLU A 50 1.32 -12.47 -4.73
C GLU A 50 2.03 -13.41 -5.69
N ASN A 51 2.52 -12.89 -6.82
CA ASN A 51 3.26 -13.67 -7.80
C ASN A 51 4.58 -14.18 -7.22
N LEU A 52 5.29 -13.34 -6.44
CA LEU A 52 6.50 -13.77 -5.71
C LEU A 52 6.18 -14.88 -4.70
N LEU A 53 5.12 -14.70 -3.90
CA LEU A 53 4.70 -15.71 -2.92
C LEU A 53 4.35 -17.04 -3.61
N LYS A 54 3.64 -17.00 -4.74
CA LYS A 54 3.36 -18.18 -5.56
C LYS A 54 4.65 -18.81 -6.09
N HIS A 55 5.58 -18.00 -6.61
CA HIS A 55 6.86 -18.48 -7.13
C HIS A 55 7.66 -19.26 -6.06
N PHE A 56 7.66 -18.82 -4.80
CA PHE A 56 8.36 -19.52 -3.72
C PHE A 56 7.80 -20.92 -3.41
N THR A 57 6.60 -21.24 -3.88
CA THR A 57 5.99 -22.57 -3.73
C THR A 57 6.25 -23.48 -4.94
N THR A 58 6.90 -22.97 -5.99
CA THR A 58 7.15 -23.73 -7.22
C THR A 58 8.33 -24.69 -7.06
N LYS A 59 8.27 -25.84 -7.74
CA LYS A 59 9.36 -26.83 -7.76
C LYS A 59 10.67 -26.23 -8.25
N ASP A 60 10.61 -25.32 -9.20
CA ASP A 60 11.79 -24.66 -9.78
C ASP A 60 12.51 -23.82 -8.72
N TYR A 61 11.76 -23.03 -7.94
CA TYR A 61 12.33 -22.27 -6.83
C TYR A 61 12.94 -23.20 -5.78
N HIS A 62 12.20 -24.22 -5.33
CA HIS A 62 12.71 -25.20 -4.36
C HIS A 62 13.98 -25.92 -4.83
N SER A 63 14.06 -26.24 -6.12
CA SER A 63 15.26 -26.83 -6.72
C SER A 63 16.43 -25.84 -6.71
N SER A 64 16.17 -24.58 -7.06
CA SER A 64 17.19 -23.52 -7.10
C SER A 64 17.81 -23.21 -5.72
N VAL A 65 17.08 -23.47 -4.64
CA VAL A 65 17.53 -23.20 -3.26
C VAL A 65 17.83 -24.47 -2.47
N SER A 66 17.82 -25.64 -3.12
CA SER A 66 17.97 -26.95 -2.47
C SER A 66 19.29 -27.15 -1.72
N GLY A 67 20.34 -26.41 -2.09
CA GLY A 67 21.64 -26.41 -1.41
C GLY A 67 21.77 -25.41 -0.26
N LEU A 68 20.74 -24.61 0.01
CA LEU A 68 20.76 -23.59 1.05
C LEU A 68 20.20 -24.11 2.37
N THR A 69 20.70 -23.56 3.48
CA THR A 69 20.09 -23.74 4.80
C THR A 69 18.72 -23.08 4.86
N LYS A 70 17.90 -23.50 5.82
CA LYS A 70 16.57 -22.90 6.03
C LYS A 70 16.66 -21.38 6.25
N GLU A 71 17.65 -20.93 7.01
CA GLU A 71 17.89 -19.52 7.32
C GLU A 71 18.28 -18.74 6.06
N GLU A 72 19.09 -19.33 5.18
CA GLU A 72 19.47 -18.73 3.90
C GLU A 72 18.29 -18.66 2.93
N VAL A 73 17.47 -19.71 2.85
CA VAL A 73 16.22 -19.69 2.07
C VAL A 73 15.28 -18.59 2.57
N GLN A 74 15.08 -18.50 3.89
CA GLN A 74 14.24 -17.46 4.48
C GLN A 74 14.77 -16.05 4.19
N LYS A 75 16.10 -15.88 4.23
CA LYS A 75 16.75 -14.61 3.88
C LYS A 75 16.58 -14.29 2.40
N ASP A 76 16.78 -15.24 1.50
CA ASP A 76 16.56 -15.06 0.06
C ASP A 76 15.12 -14.63 -0.26
N MET A 77 14.13 -15.33 0.29
CA MET A 77 12.71 -14.99 0.16
C MET A 77 12.44 -13.57 0.66
N ALA A 78 12.97 -13.22 1.83
CA ALA A 78 12.78 -11.91 2.43
C ALA A 78 13.41 -10.80 1.58
N MET A 79 14.62 -11.01 1.07
CA MET A 79 15.30 -10.02 0.22
C MET A 79 14.56 -9.80 -1.11
N LYS A 80 13.90 -10.83 -1.66
CA LYS A 80 13.07 -10.71 -2.87
C LYS A 80 11.74 -9.98 -2.60
N LEU A 81 11.13 -10.19 -1.43
CA LEU A 81 9.88 -9.51 -1.04
C LEU A 81 10.09 -8.05 -0.61
N LEU A 82 11.19 -7.77 0.08
CA LEU A 82 11.41 -6.50 0.78
C LEU A 82 11.21 -5.26 -0.11
N PRO A 83 11.74 -5.17 -1.35
CA PRO A 83 11.53 -4.00 -2.21
C PRO A 83 10.04 -3.75 -2.51
N LYS A 84 9.28 -4.82 -2.76
CA LYS A 84 7.85 -4.73 -3.06
C LYS A 84 7.02 -4.39 -1.83
N CYS A 85 7.40 -4.92 -0.66
CA CYS A 85 6.78 -4.54 0.60
C CYS A 85 7.03 -3.06 0.94
N LYS A 86 8.25 -2.55 0.74
CA LYS A 86 8.54 -1.12 0.91
C LYS A 86 7.71 -0.26 -0.05
N GLN A 87 7.63 -0.66 -1.32
CA GLN A 87 6.81 0.02 -2.32
C GLN A 87 5.33 0.04 -1.90
N LEU A 88 4.78 -1.10 -1.47
CA LEU A 88 3.40 -1.19 -1.00
C LEU A 88 3.14 -0.27 0.19
N LEU A 89 4.07 -0.19 1.15
CA LEU A 89 3.93 0.73 2.29
C LEU A 89 3.88 2.18 1.83
N MET A 90 4.77 2.59 0.91
CA MET A 90 4.77 3.95 0.35
C MET A 90 3.48 4.28 -0.39
N GLU A 91 2.98 3.33 -1.18
CA GLU A 91 1.68 3.44 -1.87
C GLU A 91 0.49 3.55 -0.90
N ASN A 92 0.65 3.08 0.35
CA ASN A 92 -0.34 3.20 1.43
C ASN A 92 -0.04 4.36 2.40
N GLY A 93 0.79 5.33 2.00
CA GLY A 93 1.01 6.58 2.74
C GLY A 93 2.10 6.53 3.81
N TYR A 94 2.90 5.46 3.89
CA TYR A 94 4.11 5.47 4.70
C TYR A 94 5.18 6.32 4.03
N THR A 95 5.88 7.15 4.81
CA THR A 95 7.07 7.85 4.30
C THR A 95 8.29 6.94 4.31
N GLU A 96 9.26 7.24 3.46
CA GLU A 96 10.54 6.53 3.45
C GLU A 96 11.23 6.58 4.84
N ASP A 97 11.17 7.72 5.52
CA ASP A 97 11.67 7.86 6.89
C ASP A 97 10.96 6.94 7.88
N ALA A 98 9.64 6.80 7.77
CA ALA A 98 8.87 5.89 8.62
C ALA A 98 9.27 4.43 8.38
N ILE A 99 9.55 4.06 7.13
CA ILE A 99 10.03 2.73 6.75
C ILE A 99 11.47 2.52 7.26
N ASN A 100 12.33 3.53 7.16
CA ASN A 100 13.73 3.45 7.60
C ASN A 100 13.87 3.36 9.12
N LYS A 101 12.87 3.80 9.90
CA LYS A 101 12.81 3.57 11.35
C LYS A 101 12.75 2.08 11.74
N PHE A 102 12.29 1.20 10.85
CA PHE A 102 12.39 -0.25 11.06
C PHE A 102 13.84 -0.76 10.92
N GLY A 103 14.77 0.08 10.44
CA GLY A 103 16.18 -0.26 10.28
C GLY A 103 16.38 -1.45 9.36
N ASN A 104 17.21 -2.40 9.80
CA ASN A 104 17.48 -3.65 9.08
C ASN A 104 16.47 -4.76 9.41
N ASP A 105 15.40 -4.46 10.14
CA ASP A 105 14.34 -5.43 10.43
C ASP A 105 13.40 -5.59 9.24
N TYR A 106 13.91 -6.26 8.21
CA TYR A 106 13.16 -6.62 7.02
C TYR A 106 11.91 -7.45 7.35
N LYS A 107 11.89 -8.18 8.47
CA LYS A 107 10.73 -8.98 8.87
C LYS A 107 9.58 -8.07 9.26
N THR A 108 9.84 -7.07 10.09
CA THR A 108 8.83 -6.08 10.48
C THR A 108 8.28 -5.30 9.28
N ILE A 109 9.13 -4.94 8.32
CA ILE A 109 8.70 -4.27 7.08
C ILE A 109 7.75 -5.16 6.27
N ILE A 110 8.13 -6.43 6.06
CA ILE A 110 7.32 -7.39 5.28
C ILE A 110 5.99 -7.68 5.99
N LEU A 111 6.00 -7.93 7.30
CA LEU A 111 4.79 -8.23 8.06
C LEU A 111 3.83 -7.04 8.09
N THR A 112 4.34 -5.83 8.31
CA THR A 112 3.53 -4.60 8.26
C THR A 112 2.87 -4.44 6.89
N ALA A 113 3.62 -4.63 5.81
CA ALA A 113 3.10 -4.52 4.44
C ALA A 113 2.01 -5.57 4.14
N LEU A 114 2.21 -6.83 4.55
CA LEU A 114 1.24 -7.90 4.33
C LEU A 114 -0.04 -7.74 5.15
N ASN A 115 0.04 -7.09 6.32
CA ASN A 115 -1.13 -6.78 7.16
C ASN A 115 -2.00 -5.63 6.61
N LEU A 116 -1.54 -4.90 5.59
CA LEU A 116 -2.36 -3.90 4.89
C LEU A 116 -3.41 -4.52 3.97
N LYS A 117 -3.31 -5.81 3.63
CA LYS A 117 -4.39 -6.54 2.97
C LYS A 117 -5.57 -6.71 3.95
N LYS A 118 -6.55 -5.83 3.87
CA LYS A 118 -7.90 -6.02 4.41
C LYS A 118 -8.93 -5.98 3.30
#